data_AF-A0A933F623-F1
#
_entry.id   AF-A0A933F623-F1
#
_cell.length_a   1.000
_cell.length_b   1.000
_cell.length_c   1.000
_cell.angle_alpha   90.00
_cell.angle_beta   90.00
_cell.angle_gamma   90.00
#
_symmetry.space_group_name_H-M   'P 1'
#
loop_
_entity.id
_entity.type
_entity.pdbx_description
1 polymer ?
#
loop_
_entity_poly.entity_id
_entity_poly.type
_entity_poly.pdbx_seq_one_letter_code
_entity_poly.pdbx_strand_id
1 'polypeptide(L)' 'MKKKIGVVLSGCGVYDGTEIHEAVLVLLAIDRAGAEAVCMAPN' A
#
# COMPACT_ATOMS: atom_id res chain seq x y z
N MET A 1 12.63 7.57 14.70
CA MET A 1 11.71 7.91 13.58
C MET A 1 11.25 6.62 12.93
N LYS A 2 9.97 6.52 12.52
CA LYS A 2 9.52 5.37 11.73
C LYS A 2 10.13 5.43 10.32
N LYS A 3 10.46 4.28 9.74
CA LYS A 3 10.83 4.19 8.31
C LYS A 3 9.59 4.48 7.48
N LYS A 4 9.72 5.30 6.43
CA LYS A 4 8.63 5.60 5.49
C LYS A 4 8.75 4.72 4.25
N ILE A 5 7.67 4.05 3.89
CA ILE A 5 7.60 3.10 2.78
C ILE A 5 6.57 3.60 1.77
N GLY A 6 7.03 3.95 0.56
CA GLY A 6 6.13 4.33 -0.53
C GLY A 6 5.37 3.12 -1.06
N VAL A 7 4.05 3.25 -1.21
CA VAL A 7 3.19 2.23 -1.81
C VAL A 7 2.48 2.87 -3.00
N VAL A 8 2.80 2.41 -4.22
CA VAL A 8 2.16 2.90 -5.44
C VAL A 8 0.95 2.03 -5.75
N LEU A 9 -0.20 2.66 -5.89
CA LEU A 9 -1.49 2.05 -6.21
C LEU A 9 -1.94 2.49 -7.62
N SER A 10 -2.88 1.75 -8.18
CA SER A 10 -3.36 1.87 -9.56
C SER A 10 -4.89 1.88 -9.69
N GLY A 11 -5.64 1.93 -8.59
CA GLY A 11 -7.11 1.89 -8.56
C GLY A 11 -7.62 1.00 -7.41
N CYS A 12 -8.84 0.48 -7.48
CA CYS A 12 -9.50 -0.24 -6.37
C CYS A 12 -10.22 -1.53 -6.84
N GLY A 13 -9.46 -2.50 -7.31
CA GLY A 13 -10.01 -3.76 -7.83
C GLY A 13 -9.02 -4.47 -8.76
N VAL A 14 -9.02 -5.82 -8.75
CA VAL A 14 -8.08 -6.61 -9.55
C VAL A 14 -8.23 -6.42 -11.07
N TYR A 15 -9.43 -6.06 -11.53
CA TYR A 15 -9.74 -5.92 -12.95
C TYR A 15 -9.55 -4.49 -13.48
N ASP A 16 -9.40 -3.50 -12.61
CA ASP A 16 -9.38 -2.07 -12.95
C ASP A 16 -8.44 -1.24 -12.08
N GLY A 17 -7.53 -1.87 -11.34
CA GLY A 17 -6.62 -1.18 -10.44
C GLY A 17 -5.76 -2.10 -9.59
N THR A 18 -5.61 -1.74 -8.32
CA THR A 18 -4.83 -2.54 -7.36
C THR A 18 -5.67 -3.67 -6.81
N GLU A 19 -5.09 -4.87 -6.76
CA GLU A 19 -5.68 -6.01 -6.06
C GLU A 19 -5.78 -5.70 -4.55
N ILE A 20 -6.99 -5.80 -4.01
CA ILE A 20 -7.31 -5.26 -2.68
C ILE A 20 -6.65 -6.10 -1.59
N HIS A 21 -6.59 -7.42 -1.73
CA HIS A 21 -5.99 -8.28 -0.72
C HIS A 21 -4.47 -8.06 -0.62
N GLU A 22 -3.77 -7.93 -1.75
CA GLU A 22 -2.35 -7.60 -1.83
C GLU A 22 -2.07 -6.26 -1.19
N ALA A 23 -2.84 -5.21 -1.53
CA ALA A 23 -2.66 -3.89 -0.94
C ALA A 23 -2.84 -3.94 0.59
N VAL A 24 -3.90 -4.58 1.08
CA VAL A 24 -4.15 -4.69 2.52
C VAL A 24 -3.05 -5.49 3.22
N LEU A 25 -2.60 -6.59 2.65
CA LEU A 25 -1.53 -7.42 3.22
C LEU A 25 -0.19 -6.66 3.24
N VAL A 26 0.12 -5.87 2.21
CA VAL A 26 1.30 -4.99 2.16
C VAL A 26 1.23 -3.93 3.25
N LEU A 27 0.11 -3.21 3.36
CA LEU A 27 -0.06 -2.17 4.38
C LEU A 27 -0.01 -2.75 5.80
N LEU A 28 -0.62 -3.93 6.01
CA LEU A 28 -0.56 -4.67 7.27
C LEU A 28 0.87 -5.10 7.61
N ALA A 29 1.64 -5.58 6.64
CA ALA A 29 3.03 -5.97 6.86
C ALA A 29 3.91 -4.77 7.23
N ILE A 30 3.71 -3.61 6.57
CA ILE A 30 4.40 -2.37 6.89
C ILE A 30 4.09 -1.92 8.33
N ASP A 31 2.81 -1.94 8.72
CA ASP A 31 2.38 -1.57 10.06
C ASP A 31 2.98 -2.50 11.14
N ARG A 32 2.91 -3.82 10.92
CA ARG A 32 3.51 -4.83 11.80
C ARG A 32 5.03 -4.71 11.92
N ALA A 33 5.71 -4.17 10.92
CA ALA A 33 7.14 -3.88 10.95
C ALA A 33 7.48 -2.56 11.67
N GLY A 34 6.49 -1.85 12.21
CA GLY A 34 6.68 -0.56 12.88
C GLY A 34 7.03 0.59 11.93
N ALA A 35 6.79 0.42 10.64
CA ALA A 35 7.01 1.43 9.61
C ALA A 35 5.72 2.23 9.30
N GLU A 36 5.85 3.25 8.47
CA GLU A 36 4.74 4.11 8.02
C GLU A 36 4.58 3.93 6.50
N ALA A 37 3.39 3.55 6.06
CA ALA A 37 3.07 3.49 4.64
C ALA A 37 2.71 4.89 4.10
N VAL A 38 3.22 5.23 2.93
CA VAL A 38 2.91 6.46 2.19
C VAL A 38 2.31 6.07 0.85
N CYS A 39 0.98 6.09 0.77
CA CYS A 39 0.25 5.70 -0.43
C CYS A 39 0.32 6.81 -1.50
N MET A 40 0.53 6.40 -2.75
CA MET A 40 0.61 7.25 -3.93
C MET A 40 -0.11 6.58 -5.10
N ALA A 41 -0.66 7.34 -6.03
CA ALA A 41 -1.26 6.85 -7.26
C ALA A 41 -1.12 7.91 -8.36
N PRO A 42 -1.10 7.54 -9.66
CA PRO A 42 -1.23 8.50 -10.74
C PRO A 42 -2.59 9.23 -10.65
N ASN A 43 -2.62 10.50 -11.03
CA ASN A 43 -3.86 11.28 -11.19
C ASN A 43 -4.49 11.00 -12.56
#